data_AF-A0A8J6GM78-F1
#
_entry.id   AF-A0A8J6GM78-F1
#
_cell.length_a   1.000
_cell.length_b   1.000
_cell.length_c   1.000
_cell.angle_alpha   90.00
_cell.angle_beta   90.00
_cell.angle_gamma   90.00
#
_symmetry.space_group_name_H-M   'P 1'
#
loop_
_entity.id
_entity.type
_entity.pdbx_description
1 polymer ?
#
loop_
_entity_poly.entity_id
_entity_poly.type
_entity_poly.pdbx_seq_one_letter_code
_entity_poly.pdbx_strand_id
1 'polypeptide(L)'
;MHLRNEREVLGQRLLVKVDFSLLQEWQRLNYDIYTLRQIRREVRNRWRRILEDLGFQREADSLLSVTKLSTMSDSKNTRKAREMLLKLAEETSIFPASWELSERYLLVVDRLIALDAAEEFFKIASRTYPKKPGIPCLADGQKKLHYLPFPSP
;
A
#
# COMPACT_ATOMS: atom_id res chain seq x y z
N MET A 1 5.19 58.25 2.74
CA MET A 1 4.19 57.38 2.08
C MET A 1 4.75 56.13 1.41
N HIS A 2 6.04 56.07 1.02
CA HIS A 2 6.61 54.93 0.28
C HIS A 2 6.61 53.58 1.04
N LEU A 3 6.95 53.58 2.34
CA LEU A 3 7.10 52.36 3.15
C LEU A 3 5.79 51.59 3.41
N ARG A 4 4.63 52.24 3.32
CA ARG A 4 3.33 51.57 3.52
C ARG A 4 2.97 50.71 2.30
N ASN A 5 3.32 51.19 1.09
CA ASN A 5 3.07 50.48 -0.16
C ASN A 5 3.96 49.23 -0.30
N GLU A 6 5.21 49.31 0.14
CA GLU A 6 6.12 48.16 0.14
C GLU A 6 5.69 47.05 1.10
N ARG A 7 5.15 47.39 2.28
CA ARG A 7 4.61 46.39 3.22
C ARG A 7 3.36 45.69 2.68
N GLU A 8 2.50 46.40 1.95
CA GLU A 8 1.32 45.81 1.31
C GLU A 8 1.72 44.88 0.14
N VAL A 9 2.69 45.29 -0.69
CA VAL A 9 3.21 44.45 -1.78
C VAL A 9 3.92 43.21 -1.26
N LEU A 10 4.71 43.33 -0.19
CA LEU A 10 5.35 42.19 0.47
C LEU A 10 4.31 41.26 1.09
N GLY A 11 3.24 41.80 1.69
CA GLY A 11 2.13 41.03 2.23
C GLY A 11 1.39 40.21 1.17
N GLN A 12 1.06 40.82 0.03
CA GLN A 12 0.43 40.11 -1.09
C GLN A 12 1.35 39.05 -1.70
N ARG A 13 2.65 39.35 -1.84
CA ARG A 13 3.65 38.38 -2.34
C ARG A 13 3.84 37.19 -1.40
N LEU A 14 3.77 37.42 -0.08
CA LEU A 14 3.84 36.34 0.91
C LEU A 14 2.58 35.46 0.85
N LEU A 15 1.40 36.07 0.75
CA LEU A 15 0.12 35.37 0.66
C LEU A 15 0.06 34.46 -0.58
N VAL A 16 0.40 34.98 -1.76
CA VAL A 16 0.46 34.19 -3.01
C VAL A 16 1.44 33.03 -2.90
N LYS A 17 2.58 33.24 -2.23
CA LYS A 17 3.59 32.18 -2.03
C LYS A 17 3.07 31.10 -1.08
N VAL A 18 2.37 31.48 -0.01
CA VAL A 18 1.73 30.54 0.93
C VAL A 18 0.64 29.74 0.22
N ASP A 19 -0.25 30.39 -0.54
CA ASP A 19 -1.32 29.71 -1.28
C ASP A 19 -0.78 28.74 -2.34
N PHE A 20 0.28 29.14 -3.05
CA PHE A 20 0.96 28.27 -4.01
C PHE A 20 1.59 27.04 -3.32
N SER A 21 2.26 27.23 -2.18
CA SER A 21 2.82 26.12 -1.40
C SER A 21 1.74 25.18 -0.86
N LEU A 22 0.62 25.72 -0.35
CA LEU A 22 -0.52 24.93 0.13
C LEU A 22 -1.16 24.11 -1.00
N LEU A 23 -1.31 24.69 -2.19
CA LEU A 23 -1.81 23.98 -3.37
C LEU A 23 -0.88 22.84 -3.77
N GLN A 24 0.44 23.07 -3.78
CA GLN A 24 1.42 22.05 -4.11
C GLN A 24 1.42 20.89 -3.11
N GLU A 25 1.33 21.17 -1.82
CA GLU A 25 1.21 20.16 -0.76
C GLU A 25 -0.08 19.35 -0.90
N TRP A 26 -1.21 20.02 -1.12
CA TRP A 26 -2.49 19.36 -1.35
C TRP A 26 -2.46 18.44 -2.58
N GLN A 27 -1.89 18.91 -3.69
CA GLN A 27 -1.74 18.11 -4.91
C GLN A 27 -0.89 16.87 -4.67
N ARG A 28 0.23 17.02 -3.95
CA ARG A 28 1.10 15.90 -3.57
C ARG A 28 0.37 14.88 -2.71
N LEU A 29 -0.35 15.33 -1.66
CA LEU A 29 -1.13 14.45 -0.80
C LEU A 29 -2.22 13.70 -1.58
N ASN A 30 -2.91 14.37 -2.51
CA ASN A 30 -3.91 13.72 -3.34
C ASN A 30 -3.29 12.63 -4.24
N TYR A 31 -2.11 12.90 -4.81
CA TYR A 31 -1.36 11.92 -5.57
C TYR A 31 -0.88 10.73 -4.72
N ASP A 32 -0.38 10.98 -3.52
CA ASP A 32 0.05 9.95 -2.58
C ASP A 32 -1.13 9.06 -2.16
N ILE A 33 -2.30 9.66 -1.85
CA ILE A 33 -3.54 8.95 -1.55
C ILE A 33 -3.97 8.07 -2.74
N TYR A 34 -3.92 8.61 -3.96
CA TYR A 34 -4.25 7.86 -5.16
C TYR A 34 -3.32 6.65 -5.34
N THR A 35 -2.00 6.86 -5.22
CA THR A 35 -0.98 5.81 -5.34
C THR A 35 -1.20 4.71 -4.30
N LEU A 36 -1.46 5.08 -3.04
CA LEU A 36 -1.74 4.11 -1.98
C LEU A 36 -3.02 3.30 -2.24
N ARG A 37 -4.07 3.93 -2.80
CA ARG A 37 -5.30 3.24 -3.20
C ARG A 37 -5.04 2.23 -4.32
N GLN A 38 -4.21 2.58 -5.30
CA GLN A 38 -3.86 1.68 -6.40
C GLN A 38 -3.05 0.49 -5.92
N ILE A 39 -2.03 0.71 -5.08
CA ILE A 39 -1.25 -0.37 -4.46
C ILE A 39 -2.17 -1.34 -3.71
N ARG A 40 -3.10 -0.83 -2.91
CA ARG A 40 -4.05 -1.68 -2.16
C ARG A 40 -4.96 -2.49 -3.08
N ARG A 41 -5.39 -1.91 -4.21
CA ARG A 41 -6.20 -2.62 -5.23
C ARG A 41 -5.40 -3.71 -5.90
N GLU A 42 -4.17 -3.42 -6.31
CA GLU A 42 -3.23 -4.38 -6.89
C GLU A 42 -3.02 -5.59 -5.96
N VAL A 43 -2.63 -5.35 -4.71
CA VAL A 43 -2.41 -6.44 -3.74
C VAL A 43 -3.70 -7.25 -3.53
N ARG A 44 -4.85 -6.59 -3.35
CA ARG A 44 -6.14 -7.27 -3.20
C ARG A 44 -6.47 -8.14 -4.41
N ASN A 45 -6.23 -7.65 -5.62
CA ASN A 45 -6.50 -8.40 -6.85
C ASN A 45 -5.57 -9.62 -6.98
N ARG A 46 -4.30 -9.50 -6.60
CA ARG A 46 -3.36 -10.62 -6.60
C ARG A 46 -3.79 -11.70 -5.60
N TRP A 47 -4.19 -11.29 -4.41
CA TRP A 47 -4.72 -12.22 -3.41
C TRP A 47 -6.01 -12.89 -3.88
N ARG A 48 -6.92 -12.12 -4.51
CA ARG A 48 -8.15 -12.68 -5.07
C ARG A 48 -7.84 -13.79 -6.06
N ARG A 49 -6.94 -13.55 -7.02
CA ARG A 49 -6.54 -14.57 -8.01
C ARG A 49 -6.00 -15.85 -7.35
N ILE A 50 -5.19 -15.71 -6.30
CA ILE A 50 -4.66 -16.87 -5.57
C ILE A 50 -5.80 -17.63 -4.85
N LEU A 51 -6.74 -16.91 -4.23
CA LEU A 51 -7.90 -17.53 -3.59
C LEU A 51 -8.80 -18.23 -4.60
N GLU A 52 -8.97 -17.64 -5.77
CA GLU A 52 -9.68 -18.20 -6.91
C GLU A 52 -9.01 -19.52 -7.38
N ASP A 53 -7.68 -19.55 -7.51
CA ASP A 53 -6.92 -20.75 -7.87
C ASP A 53 -7.00 -21.86 -6.80
N LEU A 54 -7.20 -21.49 -5.52
CA LEU A 54 -7.47 -22.45 -4.43
C LEU A 54 -8.91 -22.97 -4.41
N GLY A 55 -9.81 -22.40 -5.22
CA GLY A 55 -11.22 -22.79 -5.27
C GLY A 55 -12.17 -21.88 -4.49
N PHE A 56 -11.71 -20.81 -3.86
CA PHE A 56 -12.54 -19.85 -3.10
C PHE A 56 -13.21 -18.79 -3.99
N GLN A 57 -13.64 -19.16 -5.20
CA GLN A 57 -14.18 -18.21 -6.18
C GLN A 57 -15.34 -17.37 -5.64
N ARG A 58 -16.20 -17.97 -4.80
CA ARG A 58 -17.40 -17.32 -4.24
C ARG A 58 -17.11 -16.57 -2.94
N GLU A 59 -16.10 -17.02 -2.20
CA GLU A 59 -15.76 -16.53 -0.87
C GLU A 59 -14.60 -15.52 -0.89
N ALA A 60 -13.88 -15.38 -2.01
CA ALA A 60 -12.65 -14.58 -2.08
C ALA A 60 -12.87 -13.13 -1.63
N ASP A 61 -13.95 -12.48 -2.07
CA ASP A 61 -14.24 -11.11 -1.63
C ASP A 61 -14.59 -11.03 -0.14
N SER A 62 -15.22 -12.06 0.43
CA SER A 62 -15.53 -12.16 1.87
C SER A 62 -14.26 -12.36 2.69
N LEU A 63 -13.38 -13.27 2.28
CA LEU A 63 -12.09 -13.53 2.92
C LEU A 63 -11.20 -12.29 2.94
N LEU A 64 -11.18 -11.52 1.84
CA LEU A 64 -10.43 -10.28 1.70
C LEU A 64 -11.08 -9.07 2.38
N SER A 65 -12.33 -9.19 2.83
CA SER A 65 -13.04 -8.09 3.49
C SER A 65 -12.50 -7.88 4.91
N VAL A 66 -12.11 -6.65 5.22
CA VAL A 66 -11.70 -6.26 6.58
C VAL A 66 -12.62 -5.17 7.05
N THR A 67 -13.41 -5.49 8.07
CA THR A 67 -14.38 -4.58 8.70
C THR A 67 -13.91 -4.22 10.10
N LYS A 68 -14.50 -3.20 10.72
CA LYS A 68 -14.18 -2.81 12.11
C LYS A 68 -14.44 -3.94 13.13
N LEU A 69 -15.24 -4.94 12.76
CA LEU A 69 -15.58 -6.09 13.59
C LEU A 69 -14.69 -7.31 13.30
N SER A 70 -13.74 -7.20 12.37
CA SER A 70 -12.79 -8.28 12.08
C SER A 70 -11.82 -8.42 13.26
N THR A 71 -12.03 -9.44 14.09
CA THR A 71 -11.13 -9.83 15.18
C THR A 71 -10.22 -10.98 14.74
N MET A 72 -8.99 -11.02 15.28
CA MET A 72 -8.12 -12.18 15.08
C MET A 72 -8.66 -13.37 15.88
N SER A 73 -8.56 -14.57 15.30
CA SER A 73 -9.15 -15.78 15.88
C SER A 73 -8.54 -16.18 17.21
N ASP A 74 -7.20 -16.07 17.36
CA ASP A 74 -6.47 -16.41 18.60
C ASP A 74 -5.04 -15.85 18.61
N SER A 75 -4.46 -15.63 19.79
CA SER A 75 -3.08 -15.14 19.95
C SER A 75 -2.03 -16.06 19.28
N LYS A 76 -2.24 -17.38 19.31
CA LYS A 76 -1.37 -18.36 18.63
C LYS A 76 -1.42 -18.21 17.11
N ASN A 77 -2.61 -17.98 16.55
CA ASN A 77 -2.79 -17.76 15.12
C ASN A 77 -2.21 -16.40 14.69
N THR A 78 -2.25 -15.38 15.56
CA THR A 78 -1.64 -14.07 15.24
C THR A 78 -0.13 -14.14 15.00
N ARG A 79 0.60 -14.95 15.79
CA ARG A 79 2.05 -15.11 15.62
C ARG A 79 2.35 -15.83 14.29
N LYS A 80 1.65 -16.94 14.03
CA LYS A 80 1.80 -17.70 12.79
C LYS A 80 1.41 -16.86 11.56
N ALA A 81 0.37 -16.03 11.68
CA ALA A 81 -0.05 -15.11 10.62
C ALA A 81 1.03 -14.05 10.33
N ARG A 82 1.68 -13.50 11.35
CA ARG A 82 2.81 -12.58 11.18
C ARG A 82 3.99 -13.25 10.48
N GLU A 83 4.41 -14.42 10.94
CA GLU A 83 5.52 -15.18 10.36
C GLU A 83 5.25 -15.50 8.88
N MET A 84 4.04 -15.98 8.57
CA MET A 84 3.66 -16.29 7.19
C MET A 84 3.54 -15.04 6.31
N LEU A 85 3.01 -13.94 6.84
CA LEU A 85 2.91 -12.67 6.10
C LEU A 85 4.30 -12.12 5.75
N LEU A 86 5.24 -12.20 6.69
CA LEU A 86 6.64 -11.84 6.46
C LEU A 86 7.28 -12.73 5.40
N LYS A 87 7.10 -14.05 5.50
CA LYS A 87 7.60 -14.99 4.50
C LYS A 87 7.04 -14.70 3.10
N LEU A 88 5.73 -14.43 3.00
CA LEU A 88 5.08 -14.06 1.75
C LEU A 88 5.66 -12.75 1.19
N ALA A 89 5.92 -11.77 2.05
CA ALA A 89 6.56 -10.53 1.65
C ALA A 89 8.03 -10.70 1.28
N GLU A 90 8.74 -11.68 1.84
CA GLU A 90 10.14 -11.95 1.54
C GLU A 90 10.33 -12.73 0.23
N GLU A 91 9.49 -13.74 -0.02
CA GLU A 91 9.66 -14.68 -1.13
C GLU A 91 8.82 -14.35 -2.37
N THR A 92 7.78 -13.53 -2.24
CA THR A 92 6.85 -13.22 -3.35
C THR A 92 6.82 -11.74 -3.69
N SER A 93 6.51 -11.42 -4.95
CA SER A 93 6.34 -10.05 -5.45
C SER A 93 4.91 -9.53 -5.28
N ILE A 94 4.09 -10.18 -4.45
CA ILE A 94 2.71 -9.78 -4.17
C ILE A 94 2.66 -8.36 -3.63
N PHE A 95 3.59 -8.02 -2.73
CA PHE A 95 3.70 -6.71 -2.13
C PHE A 95 4.67 -5.82 -2.90
N PRO A 96 4.44 -4.49 -2.94
CA PRO A 96 5.42 -3.55 -3.45
C PRO A 96 6.67 -3.52 -2.57
N ALA A 97 7.77 -2.98 -3.11
CA ALA A 97 9.03 -2.85 -2.38
C ALA A 97 8.92 -2.01 -1.10
N SER A 98 8.04 -1.00 -1.09
CA SER A 98 7.77 -0.12 0.05
C SER A 98 6.64 -0.64 0.96
N TRP A 99 6.45 -1.95 1.03
CA TRP A 99 5.41 -2.53 1.86
C TRP A 99 5.79 -2.52 3.34
N GLU A 100 4.79 -2.31 4.18
CA GLU A 100 4.88 -2.39 5.63
C GLU A 100 3.82 -3.36 6.17
N LEU A 101 4.13 -3.99 7.31
CA LEU A 101 3.22 -4.87 8.02
C LEU A 101 1.90 -4.15 8.35
N SER A 102 0.85 -4.48 7.61
CA SER A 102 -0.49 -3.94 7.84
C SER A 102 -1.37 -4.97 8.54
N GLU A 103 -2.04 -4.52 9.61
CA GLU A 103 -3.04 -5.29 10.35
C GLU A 103 -4.11 -5.91 9.44
N ARG A 104 -4.47 -5.23 8.36
CA ARG A 104 -5.41 -5.72 7.36
C ARG A 104 -4.98 -7.06 6.76
N TYR A 105 -3.71 -7.20 6.38
CA TYR A 105 -3.24 -8.43 5.76
C TYR A 105 -3.07 -9.54 6.79
N LEU A 106 -2.71 -9.19 8.04
CA LEU A 106 -2.66 -10.15 9.14
C LEU A 106 -4.02 -10.83 9.38
N LEU A 107 -5.10 -10.07 9.38
CA LEU A 107 -6.45 -10.61 9.52
C LEU A 107 -6.83 -11.60 8.41
N VAL A 108 -6.38 -11.36 7.18
CA VAL A 108 -6.67 -12.27 6.08
C VAL A 108 -5.83 -13.55 6.20
N VAL A 109 -4.53 -13.44 6.53
CA VAL A 109 -3.68 -14.62 6.75
C VAL A 109 -4.17 -15.46 7.93
N ASP A 110 -4.63 -14.82 9.01
CA ASP A 110 -5.21 -15.50 10.17
C ASP A 110 -6.42 -16.36 9.80
N ARG A 111 -7.32 -15.84 8.96
CA ARG A 111 -8.45 -16.59 8.42
C ARG A 111 -8.00 -17.75 7.53
N LEU A 112 -6.97 -17.55 6.70
CA LEU A 112 -6.41 -18.63 5.90
C LEU A 112 -5.79 -19.73 6.77
N ILE A 113 -5.20 -19.38 7.91
CA ILE A 113 -4.68 -20.34 8.89
C ILE A 113 -5.82 -21.12 9.54
N ALA A 114 -6.90 -20.44 9.93
CA ALA A 114 -8.08 -21.08 10.52
C ALA A 114 -8.77 -22.05 9.53
N LEU A 115 -8.67 -21.79 8.23
CA LEU A 115 -9.18 -22.66 7.15
C LEU A 115 -8.16 -23.71 6.67
N ASP A 116 -6.98 -23.78 7.29
CA ASP A 116 -5.85 -24.63 6.86
C ASP A 116 -5.43 -24.45 5.39
N ALA A 117 -5.72 -23.27 4.82
CA ALA A 117 -5.44 -22.93 3.42
C ALA A 117 -4.15 -22.12 3.24
N ALA A 118 -3.54 -21.67 4.34
CA ALA A 118 -2.49 -20.67 4.32
C ALA A 118 -1.18 -21.15 3.66
N GLU A 119 -0.83 -22.42 3.84
CA GLU A 119 0.36 -23.01 3.20
C GLU A 119 0.16 -23.19 1.68
N GLU A 120 -1.02 -23.65 1.26
CA GLU A 120 -1.34 -23.76 -0.18
C GLU A 120 -1.44 -22.38 -0.84
N PHE A 121 -1.99 -21.39 -0.14
CA PHE A 121 -1.95 -20.00 -0.56
C PHE A 121 -0.53 -19.53 -0.81
N PHE A 122 0.40 -19.81 0.12
CA PHE A 122 1.80 -19.48 -0.03
C PHE A 122 2.45 -20.19 -1.24
N LYS A 123 2.18 -21.48 -1.44
CA LYS A 123 2.71 -22.23 -2.60
C LYS A 123 2.27 -21.63 -3.94
N ILE A 124 0.99 -21.28 -4.08
CA ILE A 124 0.47 -20.64 -5.30
C ILE A 124 1.05 -19.24 -5.43
N ALA A 125 1.10 -18.46 -4.35
CA ALA A 125 1.71 -17.14 -4.33
C ALA A 125 3.15 -17.15 -4.86
N SER A 126 3.98 -18.08 -4.40
CA SER A 126 5.39 -18.19 -4.82
C SER A 126 5.56 -18.63 -6.28
N ARG A 127 4.61 -19.39 -6.82
CA ARG A 127 4.61 -19.79 -8.24
C ARG A 127 4.11 -18.67 -9.16
N THR A 128 3.04 -17.98 -8.76
CA THR A 128 2.36 -16.97 -9.57
C THR A 128 3.06 -15.61 -9.50
N TYR A 129 3.65 -15.27 -8.34
CA TYR A 129 4.34 -14.00 -8.10
C TYR A 129 5.72 -14.23 -7.48
N PRO A 130 6.66 -14.91 -8.18
CA PRO A 130 8.00 -15.11 -7.66
C PRO A 130 8.71 -13.76 -7.49
N LYS A 131 9.55 -13.63 -6.45
CA LYS A 131 10.57 -12.58 -6.44
C LYS A 131 11.76 -13.01 -7.28
N LYS A 132 12.31 -12.08 -8.06
CA LYS A 132 13.53 -12.32 -8.82
C LYS A 132 14.69 -12.55 -7.83
N PRO A 133 15.41 -13.69 -7.92
CA PRO A 133 16.61 -13.88 -7.12
C PRO A 133 17.66 -12.87 -7.60
N GLY A 134 18.08 -11.95 -6.72
CA GLY A 134 19.17 -11.01 -7.02
C GLY A 134 18.86 -9.53 -6.84
N ILE A 135 17.64 -9.15 -6.46
CA ILE A 135 17.35 -7.77 -6.01
C ILE A 135 16.97 -7.85 -4.53
N PRO A 136 17.92 -7.67 -3.59
CA PRO A 136 17.58 -7.31 -2.22
C PRO A 136 16.62 -6.13 -2.28
N CYS A 137 15.58 -6.13 -1.47
CA CYS A 137 14.75 -4.95 -1.23
C CYS A 137 15.67 -3.82 -0.75
N LEU A 138 16.22 -3.07 -1.70
CA LEU A 138 16.83 -1.77 -1.46
C LEU A 138 15.71 -0.97 -0.83
N ALA A 139 15.85 -0.69 0.46
CA ALA A 139 15.13 0.37 1.12
C ALA A 139 15.49 1.65 0.37
N ASP A 140 14.73 1.94 -0.69
CA ASP A 140 14.95 3.13 -1.51
C ASP A 140 14.41 4.33 -0.74
N GLY A 141 15.24 4.79 0.19
CA GLY A 141 15.18 6.12 0.76
C GLY A 141 15.70 7.18 -0.20
N GLN A 142 15.73 6.97 -1.52
CA GLN A 142 16.03 8.02 -2.49
C GLN A 142 14.78 8.48 -3.22
N LYS A 143 14.31 9.66 -2.80
CA LYS A 143 13.43 10.54 -3.57
C LYS A 143 14.04 10.79 -4.96
N LYS A 144 13.68 9.99 -5.96
CA LYS A 144 13.77 10.39 -7.37
C LYS A 144 12.38 10.76 -7.86
N LEU A 145 12.00 12.00 -7.57
CA LEU A 145 10.91 12.69 -8.27
C LEU A 145 11.34 12.87 -9.72
N HIS A 146 11.04 11.90 -10.57
CA HIS A 146 10.95 12.15 -12.00
C HIS A 146 9.68 12.96 -12.24
N TYR A 147 9.82 14.29 -12.18
CA TYR A 147 8.82 15.21 -12.68
C TYR A 147 8.67 14.98 -14.19
N LEU A 148 7.64 14.24 -14.60
CA LEU A 148 7.15 14.32 -15.98
C LEU A 148 6.37 15.64 -16.13
N PRO A 149 6.57 16.39 -17.21
CA PRO A 149 5.86 17.64 -17.41
C PRO A 149 4.38 17.31 -17.72
N PHE A 150 3.48 18.01 -17.04
CA PHE A 150 2.05 17.96 -17.33
C PHE A 150 1.77 18.44 -18.77
N PRO A 151 0.82 17.83 -19.49
CA PRO A 151 0.34 18.40 -20.75
C PRO A 151 -0.46 19.68 -20.44
N SER A 152 -0.17 20.75 -21.18
CA SER A 152 -0.90 22.02 -21.12
C SER A 152 -2.28 21.89 -21.79
N PRO A 153 -3.27 22.71 -21.38
CA PRO A 153 -4.65 22.66 -21.90
C PRO A 153 -4.77 22.98 -23.40
#